data_AF-A0A1H0WFT0-F1
#
_entry.id   AF-A0A1H0WFT0-F1
#
_cell.length_a   1.000
_cell.length_b   1.000
_cell.length_c   1.000
_cell.angle_alpha   90.00
_cell.angle_beta   90.00
_cell.angle_gamma   90.00
#
_symmetry.space_group_name_H-M   'P 1'
#
loop_
_entity.id
_entity.type
_entity.pdbx_description
1 polymer ?
#
loop_
_entity_poly.entity_id
_entity_poly.type
_entity_poly.pdbx_seq_one_letter_code
_entity_poly.pdbx_strand_id
1 'polypeptide(L)' 'MSRRIECPECLGSGLAPNRRDFCPRCGGIGQIPRLAGFSHTAIRR' A
#
# COMPACT_ATOMS: atom_id res chain seq x y z
N MET A 1 6.89 -3.15 -19.05
CA MET A 1 6.33 -2.21 -18.06
C MET A 1 5.98 -2.94 -16.76
N SER A 2 6.52 -2.51 -15.63
CA SER A 2 6.19 -3.05 -14.30
C SER A 2 4.74 -2.68 -13.96
N ARG A 3 3.81 -3.64 -13.99
CA ARG A 3 2.41 -3.39 -13.58
C ARG A 3 2.37 -3.08 -12.09
N ARG A 4 2.17 -1.81 -11.73
CA ARG A 4 1.82 -1.38 -10.37
C ARG A 4 0.31 -1.28 -10.26
N ILE A 5 -0.21 -1.53 -9.07
CA ILE A 5 -1.61 -1.29 -8.73
C ILE A 5 -1.69 -0.25 -7.64
N GLU A 6 -2.84 0.41 -7.55
CA GLU A 6 -3.16 1.30 -6.44
C GLU A 6 -3.06 0.53 -5.11
N CYS A 7 -2.51 1.16 -4.08
CA CYS A 7 -2.48 0.59 -2.76
C CYS A 7 -3.89 0.62 -2.16
N PRO A 8 -4.53 -0.53 -1.87
CA PRO A 8 -5.90 -0.57 -1.36
C PRO A 8 -6.04 -0.08 0.08
N GLU A 9 -4.95 0.01 0.84
CA GLU A 9 -4.98 0.52 2.23
C GLU A 9 -5.17 2.03 2.30
N CYS A 10 -4.50 2.76 1.41
CA CYS A 10 -4.58 4.22 1.34
C CYS A 10 -5.36 4.71 0.12
N LEU A 11 -5.91 3.79 -0.69
CA LEU A 11 -6.66 4.08 -1.92
C LEU A 11 -5.91 5.08 -2.82
N GLY A 12 -4.62 4.83 -3.02
CA GLY A 12 -3.77 5.71 -3.84
C GLY A 12 -3.24 6.96 -3.15
N SER A 13 -3.74 7.31 -1.95
CA SER A 13 -3.35 8.54 -1.25
C SER A 13 -1.89 8.53 -0.79
N GLY A 14 -1.29 7.37 -0.56
CA GLY A 14 0.05 7.25 0.02
C GLY A 14 0.14 7.62 1.50
N LEU A 15 -0.94 8.10 2.12
CA LEU A 15 -0.96 8.50 3.53
C LEU A 15 -1.64 7.44 4.40
N ALA A 16 -1.24 7.41 5.67
CA ALA A 16 -1.93 6.68 6.70
C ALA A 16 -3.31 7.30 6.98
N PRO A 17 -4.25 6.59 7.64
CA PRO A 17 -5.59 7.10 7.94
C PRO A 17 -5.59 8.43 8.71
N ASN A 18 -4.55 8.68 9.52
CA ASN A 18 -4.38 9.94 10.26
C ASN A 18 -3.92 11.12 9.38
N ARG A 19 -3.64 10.89 8.09
CA ARG A 19 -3.17 11.87 7.09
C ARG A 19 -1.93 12.67 7.48
N ARG A 20 -1.18 12.22 8.49
CA ARG A 20 0.06 12.84 8.96
C ARG A 20 1.26 11.96 8.67
N ASP A 21 1.08 10.65 8.79
CA ASP A 21 2.12 9.67 8.51
C ASP A 21 1.97 9.08 7.11
N PHE A 22 3.07 8.53 6.60
CA PHE A 22 3.05 7.76 5.36
C PHE A 22 2.32 6.43 5.56
N CYS A 23 1.61 5.99 4.52
CA CYS A 23 0.95 4.68 4.53
C CYS A 23 2.02 3.60 4.74
N PRO A 24 1.97 2.80 5.82
CA PRO A 24 3.01 1.83 6.15
C PRO A 24 3.11 0.71 5.11
N ARG A 25 2.02 0.49 4.37
CA ARG A 25 1.91 -0.60 3.39
C ARG A 25 2.56 -0.28 2.05
N CYS A 26 2.48 0.98 1.60
CA CYS A 26 3.16 1.42 0.37
C CYS A 26 4.33 2.38 0.62
N GLY A 27 4.64 2.70 1.87
CA GLY A 27 5.70 3.62 2.26
C GLY A 27 5.56 5.03 1.67
N GLY A 28 4.33 5.56 1.56
CA GLY A 28 4.11 6.88 0.97
C GLY A 28 3.82 6.91 -0.54
N ILE A 29 4.03 5.80 -1.25
CA ILE A 29 4.00 5.80 -2.73
C ILE A 29 2.58 5.87 -3.33
N GLY A 30 1.57 5.37 -2.60
CA GLY A 30 0.20 5.23 -3.10
C GLY A 30 0.02 4.07 -4.09
N GLN A 31 1.10 3.46 -4.55
CA GLN A 31 1.07 2.32 -5.47
C GLN A 31 2.04 1.24 -5.00
N ILE A 32 1.72 0.00 -5.32
CA ILE A 32 2.56 -1.16 -5.00
C ILE A 32 2.76 -2.03 -6.25
N PRO A 33 3.90 -2.75 -6.35
CA PRO A 33 4.11 -3.70 -7.42
C PRO A 33 3.07 -4.82 -7.34
N ARG A 34 2.48 -5.19 -8.48
CA ARG A 34 1.54 -6.31 -8.59
C ARG A 34 2.31 -7.64 -8.58
N LEU A 35 3.06 -7.91 -7.51
CA LEU A 35 3.76 -9.17 -7.29
C LEU A 35 2.85 -10.09 -6.49
N ALA A 36 2.56 -11.27 -7.04
CA ALA A 36 1.59 -12.26 -6.57
C ALA A 36 1.90 -12.90 -5.18
N GLY A 37 2.78 -12.31 -4.37
CA GLY A 37 3.23 -12.85 -3.08
C GLY A 37 3.07 -11.93 -1.88
N PHE A 38 2.64 -10.68 -2.05
CA PHE A 38 2.29 -9.81 -0.92
C PHE A 38 0.80 -9.96 -0.61
N SER A 39 0.48 -11.11 -0.01
CA SER A 39 -0.83 -11.43 0.55
C SER A 39 -1.25 -10.30 1.48
N HIS A 40 -2.33 -9.61 1.10
CA HIS A 40 -2.90 -8.44 1.77
C HIS A 40 -3.51 -8.72 3.15
N THR A 41 -3.25 -9.89 3.74
CA THR A 41 -3.93 -10.39 4.93
C THR A 41 -2.94 -11.08 5.86
N ALA A 42 -1.91 -10.37 6.34
CA ALA A 42 -0.98 -10.99 7.29
C ALA A 42 -0.25 -10.00 8.20
N ILE A 43 -0.97 -9.11 8.88
CA ILE A 43 -0.53 -8.64 10.21
C ILE A 43 -1.75 -8.63 11.13
N ARG A 44 -2.21 -9.83 11.48
CA ARG A 44 -2.92 -10.10 12.73
C ARG A 44 -1.98 -10.89 13.63
N ARG A 45 -1.16 -10.19 14.40
CA ARG A 45 -0.65 -10.61 15.72
C ARG A 45 -0.37 -9.36 16.53
#